data_AF-A0A521HW42-F1
#
_entry.id   AF-A0A521HW42-F1
#
_cell.length_a   1.000
_cell.length_b   1.000
_cell.length_c   1.000
_cell.angle_alpha   90.00
_cell.angle_beta   90.00
_cell.angle_gamma   90.00
#
_symmetry.space_group_name_H-M   'P 1'
#
loop_
_entity.id
_entity.type
_entity.pdbx_description
1 polymer ?
#
loop_
_entity_poly.entity_id
_entity_poly.type
_entity_poly.pdbx_seq_one_letter_code
_entity_poly.pdbx_strand_id
1 'polypeptide(L)'
;SLERTGSNVGYRYPAEGTSAVPDGIALLSGAKNRAEALEFMEFVLGPDVQKILLPRWQRRPVRLDAEKAGPLLKGKIIRYPVDEAAASRDAILERWKILRAAELP
;
A
#
# COMPACT_ATOMS: atom_id res chain seq x y z
N SER A 1 11.00 -13.38 -2.20
CA SER A 1 10.17 -13.65 -1.02
C SER A 1 11.02 -13.54 0.23
N LEU A 2 10.42 -13.18 1.37
CA LEU A 2 11.06 -13.36 2.68
C LEU A 2 11.44 -14.84 2.89
N GLU A 3 10.72 -15.76 2.23
CA GLU A 3 11.05 -17.19 2.12
C GLU A 3 12.34 -17.43 1.31
N ARG A 4 12.69 -16.54 0.37
CA ARG A 4 13.90 -16.63 -0.47
C ARG A 4 15.14 -16.06 0.22
N THR A 5 14.97 -15.23 1.25
CA THR A 5 16.09 -14.63 2.00
C THR A 5 16.53 -15.49 3.19
N GLY A 6 15.96 -16.69 3.40
CA GLY A 6 16.34 -17.60 4.49
C GLY A 6 16.03 -17.06 5.89
N SER A 7 15.25 -15.99 5.97
CA SER A 7 14.87 -15.34 7.22
C SER A 7 13.73 -16.16 7.83
N ASN A 8 13.85 -16.61 9.08
CA ASN A 8 12.79 -17.33 9.79
C ASN A 8 11.65 -16.35 10.18
N VAL A 9 10.98 -15.81 9.17
CA VAL A 9 9.97 -14.76 9.28
C VAL A 9 8.76 -15.14 8.44
N GLY A 10 7.57 -14.82 8.94
CA GLY A 10 6.32 -15.10 8.26
C GLY A 10 5.28 -14.03 8.55
N TYR A 11 4.17 -14.08 7.82
CA TYR A 11 3.06 -13.15 8.01
C TYR A 11 2.11 -13.63 9.12
N ARG A 12 1.78 -12.74 10.06
CA ARG A 12 0.70 -12.93 11.03
C ARG A 12 -0.39 -11.90 10.74
N TYR A 13 -1.60 -12.38 10.47
CA TYR A 13 -2.78 -11.54 10.34
C TYR A 13 -3.48 -11.46 11.70
N PRO A 14 -3.67 -10.26 12.28
CA PRO A 14 -4.38 -10.10 13.55
C PRO A 14 -5.83 -10.62 13.48
N ALA A 15 -6.33 -11.14 14.60
CA ALA A 15 -7.69 -11.68 14.67
C ALA A 15 -8.75 -10.57 14.52
N GLU A 16 -8.44 -9.38 15.01
CA GLU A 16 -9.22 -8.15 14.91
C GLU A 16 -9.37 -7.68 13.46
N GLY A 17 -8.42 -8.06 12.61
CA GLY A 17 -8.37 -7.77 11.19
C GLY A 17 -7.17 -6.90 10.78
N THR A 18 -7.06 -6.66 9.49
CA THR A 18 -6.06 -5.78 8.88
C THR A 18 -6.67 -4.95 7.75
N SER A 19 -6.00 -3.90 7.31
CA SER A 19 -6.42 -3.11 6.14
C SER A 19 -5.66 -3.51 4.87
N ALA A 20 -6.31 -3.42 3.72
CA ALA A 20 -5.69 -3.55 2.41
C ALA A 20 -5.92 -2.26 1.61
N VAL A 21 -5.17 -1.20 1.95
CA VAL A 21 -5.27 0.10 1.30
C VAL A 21 -4.48 0.07 -0.02
N PRO A 22 -5.06 0.49 -1.16
CA PRO A 22 -4.33 0.58 -2.41
C PRO A 22 -3.32 1.73 -2.37
N ASP A 23 -2.15 1.51 -2.95
CA ASP A 23 -1.23 2.60 -3.24
C ASP A 23 -1.79 3.46 -4.37
N GLY A 24 -1.62 4.78 -4.26
CA GLY A 24 -2.07 5.76 -5.25
C GLY A 24 -0.93 6.35 -6.07
N ILE A 25 -1.27 6.82 -7.27
CA ILE A 25 -0.46 7.72 -8.08
C ILE A 25 -1.32 8.95 -8.41
N ALA A 26 -0.71 10.13 -8.39
CA ALA A 26 -1.40 11.40 -8.66
C ALA A 26 -0.52 12.33 -9.49
N LEU A 27 -1.18 13.14 -10.32
CA LEU A 27 -0.56 14.21 -11.08
C LEU A 27 -0.56 15.50 -10.26
N LEU A 28 0.61 16.11 -10.11
CA LEU A 28 0.72 17.40 -9.43
C LEU A 28 0.03 18.53 -10.21
N SER A 29 -0.66 19.41 -9.49
CA SER A 29 -1.22 20.62 -10.08
C SER A 29 -0.09 21.50 -10.62
N GLY A 30 -0.26 22.04 -11.84
CA GLY A 30 0.76 22.86 -12.50
C GLY A 30 2.03 22.10 -12.92
N ALA A 31 1.99 20.76 -13.03
CA ALA A 31 3.12 19.99 -13.52
C ALA A 31 3.59 20.49 -14.91
N LYS A 32 4.88 20.81 -15.02
CA LYS A 32 5.49 21.36 -16.25
C LYS A 32 5.36 20.41 -17.44
N ASN A 33 5.53 19.11 -17.20
CA ASN A 33 5.50 18.03 -18.19
C ASN A 33 4.21 17.22 -18.01
N ARG A 34 3.06 17.88 -18.20
CA ARG A 34 1.76 17.28 -17.89
C ARG A 34 1.45 16.07 -18.77
N ALA A 35 1.76 16.16 -20.06
CA ALA A 35 1.45 15.10 -21.03
C ALA A 35 2.23 13.83 -20.70
N GLU A 36 3.54 13.96 -20.48
CA GLU A 36 4.44 12.86 -20.14
C GLU A 36 4.09 12.24 -18.77
N ALA A 37 3.64 13.07 -17.81
CA ALA A 37 3.20 12.56 -16.52
C ALA A 37 1.91 11.73 -16.63
N LEU A 38 0.98 12.11 -17.52
CA LEU A 38 -0.20 11.31 -17.81
C LEU A 38 0.17 10.00 -18.52
N GLU A 39 1.06 10.04 -19.51
CA GLU A 39 1.59 8.83 -20.16
C GLU A 39 2.26 7.89 -19.18
N PHE A 40 3.03 8.44 -18.22
CA PHE A 40 3.65 7.65 -17.16
C PHE A 40 2.61 7.00 -16.24
N MET A 41 1.54 7.72 -15.88
CA MET A 41 0.44 7.16 -15.10
C MET A 41 -0.24 5.99 -15.82
N GLU A 42 -0.52 6.14 -17.12
CA GLU A 42 -1.06 5.05 -17.95
C GLU A 42 -0.10 3.87 -18.04
N PHE A 43 1.20 4.13 -18.17
CA PHE A 43 2.22 3.08 -18.19
C PHE A 43 2.24 2.25 -16.90
N VAL A 44 2.29 2.89 -15.72
CA VAL A 44 2.38 2.15 -14.44
C VAL A 44 1.09 1.44 -14.07
N LEU A 45 -0.06 1.92 -14.54
CA LEU A 45 -1.38 1.28 -14.40
C LEU A 45 -1.67 0.29 -15.55
N GLY A 46 -0.79 0.25 -16.55
CA GLY A 46 -0.88 -0.60 -17.72
C GLY A 46 -0.65 -2.08 -17.40
N PRO A 47 -1.10 -2.99 -18.29
CA PRO A 47 -1.01 -4.43 -18.07
C PRO A 47 0.43 -4.91 -17.88
N ASP A 48 1.40 -4.32 -18.59
CA ASP A 48 2.79 -4.79 -18.58
C ASP A 48 3.44 -4.57 -17.21
N VAL A 49 3.26 -3.37 -16.64
CA VAL A 49 3.76 -3.08 -15.28
C VAL A 49 2.98 -3.87 -14.23
N GLN A 50 1.65 -3.94 -14.35
CA GLN A 50 0.81 -4.62 -13.36
C GLN A 50 1.08 -6.15 -13.31
N LYS A 51 1.38 -6.79 -14.44
CA LYS A 51 1.72 -8.23 -14.52
C LYS A 51 3.02 -8.58 -13.79
N ILE A 52 4.00 -7.67 -13.74
CA ILE A 52 5.28 -7.94 -13.09
C ILE A 52 5.28 -7.65 -11.57
N LEU A 53 4.24 -6.98 -11.05
CA LEU A 53 4.20 -6.55 -9.64
C LEU A 53 4.34 -7.71 -8.65
N LEU A 54 3.56 -8.76 -8.87
CA LEU A 54 3.53 -9.93 -8.02
C LEU A 54 4.81 -10.77 -8.12
N PRO A 55 5.24 -11.25 -9.30
CA PRO A 55 6.42 -12.12 -9.40
C PRO A 55 7.73 -11.39 -9.03
N ARG A 56 7.84 -10.09 -9.29
CA ARG A 56 9.06 -9.31 -9.05
C ARG A 56 9.15 -8.78 -7.63
N TRP A 57 8.06 -8.18 -7.14
CA TRP A 57 8.05 -7.40 -5.90
C TRP A 57 7.06 -7.92 -4.85
N GLN A 58 6.32 -8.99 -5.13
CA GLN A 58 5.26 -9.52 -4.27
C GLN A 58 4.19 -8.48 -3.93
N ARG A 59 3.98 -7.52 -4.83
CA ARG A 59 2.91 -6.54 -4.75
C ARG A 59 1.72 -7.04 -5.55
N ARG A 60 0.52 -6.79 -5.04
CA ARG A 60 -0.70 -7.19 -5.75
C ARG A 60 -1.07 -6.12 -6.77
N PRO A 61 -1.38 -6.50 -8.02
CA PRO A 61 -1.90 -5.55 -8.98
C PRO A 61 -3.29 -5.05 -8.56
N VAL A 62 -3.57 -3.79 -8.90
CA VAL A 62 -4.91 -3.20 -8.71
C VAL A 62 -5.85 -3.55 -9.86
N ARG A 63 -5.28 -3.95 -11.00
CA ARG A 63 -6.02 -4.44 -12.16
C ARG A 63 -6.75 -5.75 -11.88
N LEU A 64 -7.99 -5.83 -12.33
CA LEU A 64 -8.83 -7.02 -12.13
C LEU A 64 -8.54 -8.15 -13.13
N ASP A 65 -7.98 -7.81 -14.29
CA ASP A 65 -7.58 -8.72 -15.38
C ASP A 65 -6.14 -9.23 -15.25
N ALA A 66 -5.38 -8.75 -14.27
CA ALA A 66 -4.05 -9.24 -13.98
C ALA A 66 -4.10 -10.52 -13.12
N GLU A 67 -3.07 -11.36 -13.23
CA GLU A 67 -2.92 -12.54 -12.39
C GLU A 67 -2.91 -12.12 -10.92
N LYS A 68 -3.92 -12.58 -10.19
CA LYS A 68 -3.99 -12.41 -8.76
C LYS A 68 -3.19 -13.55 -8.16
N ALA A 69 -2.29 -13.24 -7.23
CA ALA A 69 -1.83 -14.30 -6.35
C ALA A 69 -3.04 -14.95 -5.67
N GLY A 70 -2.92 -16.25 -5.38
CA GLY A 70 -3.95 -17.05 -4.70
C GLY A 70 -4.44 -16.44 -3.38
N PRO A 71 -5.26 -17.13 -2.57
CA PRO A 71 -5.92 -16.53 -1.41
C PRO A 71 -4.91 -16.00 -0.37
N LEU A 72 -4.49 -14.74 -0.52
CA LEU A 72 -3.35 -14.17 0.18
C LEU A 72 -3.76 -13.37 1.43
N LEU A 73 -5.03 -13.02 1.57
CA LEU A 73 -5.55 -12.39 2.78
C LEU A 73 -6.30 -13.45 3.56
N LYS A 74 -5.67 -13.94 4.63
CA LYS A 74 -6.35 -14.75 5.63
C LYS A 74 -6.79 -13.81 6.74
N GLY A 75 -8.09 -13.75 7.02
CA GLY A 75 -8.64 -12.95 8.11
C GLY A 75 -9.51 -11.77 7.64
N LYS A 76 -9.97 -10.99 8.62
CA LYS A 76 -10.91 -9.88 8.43
C LYS A 76 -10.22 -8.69 7.77
N ILE A 77 -10.78 -8.19 6.67
CA ILE A 77 -10.33 -6.93 6.06
C ILE A 77 -11.18 -5.78 6.59
N ILE A 78 -10.51 -4.83 7.22
CA ILE A 78 -11.09 -3.62 7.77
C ILE A 78 -11.00 -2.53 6.70
N ARG A 79 -12.10 -1.80 6.50
CA ARG A 79 -12.11 -0.57 5.70
C ARG A 79 -11.36 0.50 6.47
N TYR A 80 -10.19 0.88 5.97
CA TYR A 80 -9.42 1.99 6.54
C TYR A 80 -10.06 3.34 6.12
N PRO A 81 -10.34 4.26 7.05
CA PRO A 81 -10.95 5.55 6.75
C PRO A 81 -9.87 6.53 6.25
N VAL A 82 -9.46 6.40 4.99
CA VAL A 82 -8.36 7.20 4.41
C VAL A 82 -8.62 8.70 4.53
N ASP A 83 -9.85 9.15 4.22
CA ASP A 83 -10.19 10.57 4.22
C ASP A 83 -10.15 11.17 5.64
N GLU A 84 -10.70 10.47 6.63
CA GLU A 84 -10.67 10.90 8.03
C GLU A 84 -9.24 10.89 8.59
N ALA A 85 -8.46 9.87 8.25
CA ALA A 85 -7.05 9.77 8.64
C ALA A 85 -6.22 10.89 8.01
N ALA A 86 -6.51 11.28 6.76
CA ALA A 86 -5.88 12.40 6.10
C ALA A 86 -6.26 13.74 6.75
N ALA A 87 -7.55 13.96 7.03
CA ALA A 87 -8.03 15.17 7.68
C ALA A 87 -7.49 15.33 9.11
N SER A 88 -7.29 14.22 9.83
CA SER A 88 -6.82 14.21 11.22
C SER A 88 -5.32 13.95 11.37
N ARG A 89 -4.57 13.95 10.25
CA ARG A 89 -3.18 13.47 10.20
C ARG A 89 -2.29 14.10 11.27
N ASP A 90 -2.33 15.41 11.40
CA ASP A 90 -1.44 16.13 12.32
C ASP A 90 -1.76 15.82 13.78
N ALA A 91 -3.05 15.76 14.14
CA ALA A 91 -3.49 15.37 15.48
C ALA A 91 -3.07 13.93 15.83
N ILE A 92 -3.19 13.00 14.88
CA ILE A 92 -2.73 11.61 15.03
C ILE A 92 -1.23 11.56 15.29
N LEU A 93 -0.44 12.29 14.49
CA LEU A 93 1.02 12.30 14.62
C LEU A 93 1.49 12.95 15.92
N GLU A 94 0.88 14.05 16.36
CA GLU A 94 1.19 14.67 17.64
C GLU A 94 0.86 13.75 18.82
N ARG A 95 -0.31 13.10 18.80
CA ARG A 95 -0.65 12.11 19.82
C ARG A 95 0.34 10.94 19.84
N TRP A 96 0.75 10.45 18.66
CA TRP A 96 1.75 9.39 18.56
C TRP A 96 3.09 9.80 19.17
N LYS A 97 3.57 11.03 18.93
CA LYS A 97 4.81 11.55 19.53
C LYS A 97 4.75 11.54 21.06
N ILE A 98 3.63 12.00 21.63
CA ILE A 98 3.44 12.04 23.09
C ILE A 98 3.46 10.62 23.68
N LEU A 99 2.71 9.69 23.09
CA LEU A 99 2.65 8.30 23.56
C LEU A 99 4.02 7.61 23.46
N ARG A 100 4.73 7.80 22.35
CA ARG A 100 6.08 7.27 22.14
C ARG A 100 7.09 7.81 23.16
N ALA A 101 7.02 9.10 23.49
CA ALA A 101 7.91 9.69 24.48
C ALA A 101 7.62 9.18 25.90
N ALA A 102 6.36 8.86 26.22
CA ALA A 102 5.97 8.29 27.50
C ALA A 102 6.31 6.79 27.65
N GLU A 103 6.47 6.06 26.54
CA GLU A 103 6.87 4.64 26.52
C GLU A 103 8.39 4.40 26.50
N LEU A 104 9.19 5.46 26.29
CA LEU A 104 10.64 5.40 26.42
C LEU A 104 11.01 5.58 27.91
N PRO A 105 11.80 4.68 28.52
CA PRO A 105 12.35 4.91 29.86
C PRO A 105 13.27 6.14 29.90
#